data_AF-A0A139XDP7-F1
#
_entry.id   AF-A0A139XDP7-F1
#
_cell.length_a   1.000
_cell.length_b   1.000
_cell.length_c   1.000
_cell.angle_alpha   90.00
_cell.angle_beta   90.00
_cell.angle_gamma   90.00
#
_symmetry.space_group_name_H-M   'P 1'
#
loop_
_entity.id
_entity.type
_entity.pdbx_description
1 polymer ?
#
loop_
_entity_poly.entity_id
_entity_poly.type
_entity_poly.pdbx_seq_one_letter_code
_entity_poly.pdbx_strand_id
1 'polypeptide(L)' 'MTPITLTDYSSDEGYSVALQPDGKIVVAGATYNGSNYDIALTRYNINGSLDTGFGNGGKVITSIGNGSKYSSGK' A
#
# COMPACT_ATOMS: atom_id res chain seq x y z
N MET A 1 6.75 4.13 33.99
CA MET A 1 6.58 3.14 32.91
C MET A 1 5.22 3.42 32.28
N THR A 2 5.21 4.13 31.16
CA THR A 2 3.98 4.47 30.44
C THR A 2 3.48 3.24 29.68
N PRO A 3 2.17 2.92 29.69
CA PRO A 3 1.64 1.82 28.89
C PRO A 3 1.90 2.08 27.41
N ILE A 4 2.47 1.10 26.70
CA ILE A 4 2.39 1.08 25.24
C ILE A 4 0.92 0.85 24.89
N THR A 5 0.31 1.85 24.26
CA THR A 5 -1.00 1.72 23.64
C THR A 5 -0.76 1.05 22.28
N LEU A 6 -1.23 -0.19 22.11
CA LEU A 6 -1.25 -0.86 20.81
C LEU A 6 -2.31 -0.17 19.94
N THR A 7 -1.98 1.00 19.40
CA THR A 7 -2.78 1.70 18.41
C THR A 7 -2.45 1.14 17.03
N ASP A 8 -3.48 0.59 16.39
CA ASP A 8 -3.57 0.14 15.00
C ASP A 8 -2.59 -0.96 14.55
N TYR A 9 -3.12 -2.16 14.38
CA TYR A 9 -2.51 -3.18 13.52
C TYR A 9 -2.58 -2.69 12.06
N SER A 10 -1.67 -1.82 11.64
CA SER A 10 -1.48 -1.56 10.21
C SER A 10 -0.78 -2.78 9.61
N SER A 11 -1.49 -3.53 8.77
CA SER A 11 -0.92 -4.63 7.99
C SER A 11 -0.58 -4.12 6.59
N ASP A 12 0.70 -4.23 6.21
CA ASP A 12 1.17 -4.05 4.84
C ASP A 12 1.62 -5.43 4.33
N GLU A 13 1.01 -5.89 3.23
CA GLU A 13 1.26 -7.22 2.67
C GLU A 13 1.73 -7.10 1.23
N GLY A 14 2.86 -7.75 0.89
CA GLY A 14 3.35 -7.84 -0.49
C GLY A 14 2.94 -9.15 -1.13
N TYR A 15 2.30 -9.08 -2.30
CA TYR A 15 1.80 -10.28 -3.01
C TYR A 15 2.56 -10.59 -4.29
N SER A 16 3.16 -9.58 -4.92
CA SER A 16 3.89 -9.77 -6.17
C SER A 16 5.02 -8.77 -6.32
N VAL A 17 6.01 -9.17 -7.12
CA VAL A 17 7.19 -8.36 -7.43
C VAL A 17 7.41 -8.35 -8.94
N ALA A 18 7.79 -7.19 -9.47
CA ALA A 18 8.17 -7.02 -10.87
C ALA A 18 9.44 -6.16 -10.97
N LEU A 19 10.33 -6.55 -11.88
CA LEU A 19 11.48 -5.75 -12.28
C LEU A 19 11.10 -4.81 -13.42
N GLN A 20 11.45 -3.53 -13.28
CA GLN A 20 11.33 -2.54 -14.35
C GLN A 20 12.57 -2.60 -15.29
N PRO A 21 12.45 -2.13 -16.55
CA PRO A 21 13.58 -2.14 -17.48
C PRO A 21 14.82 -1.36 -17.01
N ASP A 22 14.65 -0.38 -16.12
CA ASP A 22 15.74 0.38 -15.50
C ASP A 22 16.35 -0.30 -14.27
N GLY A 23 15.93 -1.53 -13.96
CA GLY A 23 16.42 -2.33 -12.82
C GLY A 23 15.76 -2.02 -11.48
N LYS A 24 14.81 -1.08 -11.41
CA LYS A 24 14.03 -0.84 -10.20
C LYS A 24 13.05 -1.98 -9.93
N ILE A 25 12.69 -2.13 -8.67
CA ILE A 25 11.83 -3.21 -8.19
C ILE A 25 10.50 -2.62 -7.74
N VAL A 26 9.38 -3.07 -8.32
CA VAL A 26 8.04 -2.71 -7.85
C VAL A 26 7.46 -3.90 -7.09
N VAL A 27 6.96 -3.64 -5.90
CA VAL A 27 6.18 -4.59 -5.09
C VAL A 27 4.73 -4.14 -5.10
N ALA A 28 3.82 -5.05 -5.47
CA ALA A 28 2.39 -4.82 -5.40
C ALA A 28 1.75 -5.66 -4.30
N GLY A 29 0.78 -5.08 -3.62
CA GLY A 29 0.26 -5.61 -2.37
C GLY A 29 -0.98 -4.89 -1.88
N ALA A 30 -1.27 -5.05 -0.59
CA ALA A 30 -2.34 -4.37 0.11
C ALA A 30 -1.85 -3.66 1.37
N THR A 31 -2.52 -2.58 1.74
CA THR A 31 -2.27 -1.82 2.97
C THR A 31 -3.58 -1.62 3.73
N TYR A 32 -3.57 -1.85 5.03
CA TYR A 32 -4.74 -1.62 5.88
C TYR A 32 -4.79 -0.15 6.32
N ASN A 33 -5.85 0.55 5.93
CA ASN A 33 -6.02 1.99 6.22
C ASN A 33 -6.73 2.28 7.56
N GLY A 34 -6.97 1.24 8.38
CA GLY A 34 -7.75 1.33 9.62
C GLY A 34 -9.19 0.83 9.50
N SER A 35 -9.72 0.66 8.27
CA SER A 35 -11.08 0.15 8.02
C SER A 35 -11.14 -0.97 6.99
N ASN A 36 -10.36 -0.87 5.91
CA ASN A 36 -10.32 -1.85 4.83
C ASN A 36 -8.90 -1.93 4.25
N TYR A 37 -8.68 -2.91 3.39
CA TYR A 37 -7.47 -2.99 2.60
C TYR A 37 -7.60 -2.16 1.32
N ASP A 38 -6.59 -1.35 1.05
CA ASP A 38 -6.39 -0.64 -0.20
C ASP A 38 -5.26 -1.29 -1.01
N ILE A 39 -5.24 -1.08 -2.32
CA ILE A 39 -4.14 -1.57 -3.17
C ILE A 39 -2.93 -0.67 -2.92
N ALA A 40 -1.77 -1.28 -2.66
CA ALA A 40 -0.51 -0.57 -2.45
C ALA A 40 0.55 -1.01 -3.46
N LEU A 41 1.25 -0.04 -4.03
CA LEU A 41 2.47 -0.24 -4.80
C LEU A 41 3.61 0.48 -4.09
N THR A 42 4.74 -0.20 -3.90
CA THR A 42 5.99 0.39 -3.40
C THR A 42 7.10 0.13 -4.41
N ARG A 43 7.95 1.13 -4.67
CA ARG A 43 9.11 0.95 -5.57
C ARG A 43 10.42 1.13 -4.85
N TYR A 44 11.38 0.25 -5.15
CA TYR A 44 12.74 0.28 -4.65
C TYR A 44 13.72 0.51 -5.80
N ASN A 45 14.81 1.21 -5.50
CA ASN A 45 15.98 1.31 -6.35
C ASN A 45 16.68 -0.05 -6.47
N ILE A 46 17.61 -0.15 -7.43
CA ILE A 46 18.40 -1.38 -7.68
C ILE A 46 19.10 -1.88 -6.42
N ASN A 47 19.54 -0.98 -5.54
CA ASN A 47 20.21 -1.30 -4.29
C ASN A 47 19.26 -1.65 -3.13
N GLY A 48 17.96 -1.77 -3.39
CA GLY A 48 16.93 -2.06 -2.40
C GLY A 48 16.49 -0.87 -1.55
N SER A 49 17.05 0.34 -1.73
CA SER A 49 16.56 1.53 -1.04
C SER A 49 15.21 1.98 -1.61
N LEU A 50 14.35 2.57 -0.79
CA LEU A 50 13.07 3.10 -1.24
C LEU A 50 13.28 4.20 -2.29
N ASP A 51 12.60 4.10 -3.44
CA ASP A 51 12.62 5.14 -4.47
C ASP A 51 11.61 6.25 -4.11
N THR A 52 12.05 7.24 -3.35
CA THR A 52 11.19 8.34 -2.87
C THR A 52 10.59 9.20 -3.99
N GLY A 53 11.11 9.09 -5.22
CA GLY A 53 10.56 9.76 -6.41
C GLY A 53 9.37 9.02 -7.04
N PHE A 54 9.00 7.84 -6.54
CA PHE A 54 7.83 7.10 -7.02
C PHE A 54 6.58 7.46 -6.22
N GLY A 55 5.53 7.96 -6.89
CA GLY A 55 4.28 8.31 -6.23
C GLY A 55 4.49 9.34 -5.12
N ASN A 56 3.87 9.10 -3.95
CA ASN A 56 4.09 9.90 -2.75
C ASN A 56 5.06 9.18 -1.81
N GLY A 57 6.31 9.63 -1.77
CA GLY A 57 7.33 9.09 -0.86
C GLY A 57 7.71 7.64 -1.12
N GLY A 58 7.60 7.17 -2.37
CA GLY A 58 7.92 5.79 -2.77
C GLY A 58 6.72 4.85 -2.84
N LYS A 59 5.50 5.35 -2.60
CA LYS A 59 4.27 4.57 -2.58
C LYS A 59 3.19 5.17 -3.48
N VAL A 60 2.36 4.29 -4.04
CA VAL A 60 1.07 4.64 -4.64
C VAL A 60 0.00 3.80 -3.95
N ILE A 61 -1.01 4.44 -3.38
CA ILE A 61 -2.15 3.77 -2.74
C ILE A 61 -3.39 4.05 -3.55
N THR A 62 -4.10 3.01 -3.94
CA THR A 62 -5.39 3.11 -4.64
C THR A 62 -6.48 2.55 -3.74
N SER A 63 -7.36 3.44 -3.27
CA SER A 63 -8.46 3.03 -2.41
C SER A 63 -9.53 2.28 -3.18
N ILE A 64 -9.85 1.08 -2.70
CA ILE A 64 -10.93 0.25 -3.23
C ILE A 64 -12.09 0.35 -2.25
N GLY A 65 -12.95 1.35 -2.45
CA GLY A 65 -13.93 1.81 -1.47
C GLY A 65 -14.85 0.71 -0.89
N ASN A 66 -15.37 0.97 0.32
CA ASN A 66 -16.31 0.09 1.02
C ASN A 66 -17.54 -0.18 0.13
N GLY A 67 -17.75 -1.45 -0.27
CA GLY A 67 -18.75 -1.89 -1.26
C GLY A 67 -20.22 -1.74 -0.84
N SER A 68 -20.68 -0.55 -0.49
CA SER A 68 -22.08 -0.24 -0.20
C SER A 68 -22.61 0.87 -1.11
N LYS A 69 -22.85 0.51 -2.37
CA LYS A 69 -23.88 1.19 -3.17
C LYS A 69 -24.81 0.13 -3.75
N TYR A 70 -25.67 -0.43 -2.90
CA TYR A 70 -26.98 -0.85 -3.38
C TYR A 70 -27.72 0.43 -3.74
N SER A 71 -27.59 0.90 -4.98
CA SER A 71 -28.47 1.94 -5.49
C SER A 71 -29.87 1.33 -5.58
N SER A 72 -30.68 1.54 -4.55
CA SER A 72 -32.12 1.32 -4.65
C SER A 72 -32.64 2.33 -5.68
N GLY A 73 -32.81 1.86 -6.92
CA GLY A 73 -33.35 2.67 -8.01
C GLY A 73 -34.64 3.36 -7.55
N LYS A 74 -34.74 4.64 -7.87
CA LYS A 74 -35.99 5.39 -7.86
C LYS A 74 -36.45 5.58 -9.29
#